data_AF-A0AAF1KKD1-F1
#
_entry.id   AF-A0AAF1KKD1-F1
#
_cell.length_a   1.000
_cell.length_b   1.000
_cell.length_c   1.000
_cell.angle_alpha   90.00
_cell.angle_beta   90.00
_cell.angle_gamma   90.00
#
_symmetry.space_group_name_H-M   'P 1'
#
loop_
_entity.id
_entity.type
_entity.pdbx_description
1 polymer ?
#
loop_
_entity_poly.entity_id
_entity_poly.type
_entity_poly.pdbx_seq_one_letter_code
_entity_poly.pdbx_strand_id
1 'polypeptide(L)'
;MFWKRKERRNAAELIMAAEPIKPAKSKQEELDAAAKELANSLRSYADASYAAQQAAPDEEIRAAHQKVQRSRKIVTEGRLAYALGRYLPEHMAHWHAWSQRDDFQTWVKFEATNISSSRTTEEIGSSRTEVTTNDFTFRHRPYRLVFRDRGLSSAPGDSTYRGEVQFFSGEICVAKFSVSKDLMDEFAQWEFVDVSGFRIGNWMQDVLDMAAQIEGSQERSMNQFLDDHARKAADEIDLG
;
A
#
# COMPACT_ATOMS: atom_id res chain seq x y z
N MET A 1 -6.49 -100.14 66.93
CA MET A 1 -6.98 -101.03 65.87
C MET A 1 -7.58 -100.17 64.75
N PHE A 2 -7.17 -100.41 63.50
CA PHE A 2 -7.70 -99.92 62.21
C PHE A 2 -7.61 -98.41 61.87
N TRP A 3 -7.49 -97.94 60.62
CA TRP A 3 -6.76 -98.31 59.38
C TRP A 3 -7.11 -97.23 58.34
N LYS A 4 -6.11 -96.61 57.66
CA LYS A 4 -6.16 -95.95 56.31
C LYS A 4 -7.20 -94.81 56.10
N ARG A 5 -7.20 -93.90 55.11
CA ARG A 5 -6.61 -93.69 53.76
C ARG A 5 -6.87 -92.18 53.43
N LYS A 6 -5.88 -91.35 53.07
CA LYS A 6 -5.51 -90.89 51.71
C LYS A 6 -6.65 -90.28 50.86
N GLU A 7 -6.55 -89.00 50.51
CA GLU A 7 -6.87 -88.50 49.16
C GLU A 7 -6.16 -87.18 48.80
N ARG A 8 -5.63 -87.14 47.57
CA ARG A 8 -5.03 -85.99 46.87
C ARG A 8 -6.15 -85.22 46.15
N ARG A 9 -6.01 -83.90 45.96
CA ARG A 9 -6.13 -83.27 44.62
C ARG A 9 -5.72 -81.79 44.59
N ASN A 10 -5.17 -81.44 43.45
CA ASN A 10 -4.62 -80.14 43.04
C ASN A 10 -5.70 -79.10 42.72
N ALA A 11 -5.38 -77.82 42.93
CA ALA A 11 -5.83 -76.67 42.14
C ALA A 11 -4.69 -75.63 42.21
N ALA A 12 -3.84 -75.52 41.17
CA ALA A 12 -3.99 -74.65 40.01
C ALA A 12 -3.66 -73.17 40.32
N GLU A 13 -2.50 -72.74 39.80
CA GLU A 13 -2.16 -71.44 39.22
C GLU A 13 -2.22 -70.16 40.07
N LEU A 14 -1.07 -69.47 40.18
CA LEU A 14 -0.90 -68.10 39.67
C LEU A 14 0.59 -67.66 39.74
N ILE A 15 1.25 -67.94 38.61
CA ILE A 15 2.28 -67.17 37.90
C ILE A 15 2.79 -65.91 38.63
N MET A 16 4.05 -65.96 39.06
CA MET A 16 4.84 -64.78 39.42
C MET A 16 5.05 -63.93 38.16
N ALA A 17 4.37 -62.79 38.09
CA ALA A 17 4.63 -61.77 37.08
C ALA A 17 5.96 -61.07 37.42
N ALA A 18 6.99 -61.34 36.63
CA ALA A 18 8.19 -60.54 36.56
C ALA A 18 7.84 -59.13 36.07
N GLU A 19 8.26 -58.10 36.79
CA GLU A 19 8.17 -56.72 36.34
C GLU A 19 8.98 -56.54 35.05
N PRO A 20 8.42 -55.90 34.01
CA PRO A 20 9.16 -55.61 32.79
C PRO A 20 10.11 -54.43 33.04
N ILE A 21 11.41 -54.71 32.97
CA ILE A 21 12.48 -53.72 32.93
C ILE A 21 12.23 -52.81 31.72
N LYS A 22 11.90 -51.54 31.98
CA LYS A 22 11.83 -50.51 30.93
C LYS A 22 13.19 -50.42 30.23
N PRO A 23 13.26 -50.48 28.89
CA PRO A 23 14.53 -50.34 28.19
C PRO A 23 15.08 -48.94 28.46
N ALA A 24 16.33 -48.87 28.94
CA ALA A 24 17.07 -47.63 29.05
C ALA A 24 17.10 -46.95 27.68
N LYS A 25 16.66 -45.69 27.62
CA LYS A 25 16.78 -44.85 26.42
C LYS A 25 18.21 -44.94 25.92
N SER A 26 18.38 -45.10 24.61
CA SER A 26 19.73 -45.17 24.05
C SER A 26 20.45 -43.84 24.35
N LYS A 27 21.77 -43.88 24.61
CA LYS A 27 22.57 -42.65 24.84
C LYS A 27 22.35 -41.58 23.77
N GLN A 28 21.97 -42.00 22.56
CA GLN A 28 21.63 -41.11 21.45
C GLN A 28 20.33 -40.31 21.70
N GLU A 29 19.29 -40.94 22.23
CA GLU A 29 18.03 -40.27 22.57
C GLU A 29 18.20 -39.30 23.74
N GLU A 30 19.11 -39.59 24.66
CA GLU A 30 19.47 -38.67 25.75
C GLU A 30 20.23 -37.44 25.23
N LEU A 31 21.16 -37.64 24.28
CA LEU A 31 21.87 -36.55 23.62
C LEU A 31 20.94 -35.68 22.77
N ASP A 32 19.99 -36.28 22.04
CA ASP A 32 19.00 -35.56 21.25
C ASP A 32 18.01 -34.78 22.14
N ALA A 33 17.64 -35.33 23.30
CA ALA A 33 16.83 -34.63 24.29
C ALA A 33 17.59 -33.44 24.90
N ALA A 34 18.87 -33.63 25.25
CA ALA A 34 19.72 -32.55 25.77
C ALA A 34 19.96 -31.45 24.72
N ALA A 35 20.16 -31.81 23.45
CA ALA A 35 20.30 -30.85 22.36
C ALA A 35 19.02 -30.03 22.14
N LYS A 36 17.83 -30.65 22.25
CA LYS A 36 16.54 -29.95 22.20
C LYS A 36 16.36 -29.00 23.38
N GLU A 37 16.70 -29.41 24.60
CA GLU A 37 16.64 -28.52 25.77
C GLU A 37 17.59 -27.33 25.66
N LEU A 38 18.81 -27.57 25.16
CA LEU A 38 19.78 -26.51 24.91
C LEU A 38 19.28 -25.54 23.83
N ALA A 39 18.75 -26.05 22.72
CA ALA A 39 18.18 -25.22 21.66
C ALA A 39 17.00 -24.38 22.14
N ASN A 40 16.11 -24.95 22.95
CA ASN A 40 14.98 -24.23 23.56
C ASN A 40 15.45 -23.17 24.56
N SER A 41 16.50 -23.46 25.34
CA SER A 41 17.09 -22.50 26.28
C SER A 41 17.77 -21.34 25.56
N LEU A 42 18.52 -21.62 24.49
CA LEU A 42 19.14 -20.60 23.64
C LEU A 42 18.08 -19.75 22.92
N ARG A 43 16.99 -20.36 22.45
CA ARG A 43 15.87 -19.63 21.84
C ARG A 43 15.19 -18.72 22.85
N SER A 44 14.90 -19.23 24.05
CA SER A 44 14.30 -18.44 25.13
C SER A 44 15.21 -17.28 25.55
N TYR A 45 16.53 -17.51 25.61
CA TYR A 45 17.50 -16.47 25.89
C TYR A 45 17.57 -15.42 24.77
N ALA A 46 17.56 -15.86 23.51
CA ALA A 46 17.54 -14.96 22.36
C ALA A 46 16.27 -14.10 22.37
N ASP A 47 15.10 -14.70 22.58
CA ASP A 47 13.82 -13.99 22.66
C ASP A 47 13.81 -12.98 23.82
N ALA A 48 14.35 -13.36 24.99
CA ALA A 48 14.49 -12.46 26.14
C ALA A 48 15.49 -11.32 25.88
N SER A 49 16.60 -11.60 25.19
CA SER A 49 17.59 -10.61 24.79
C SER A 49 17.01 -9.62 23.78
N TYR A 50 16.28 -10.10 22.77
CA TYR A 50 15.55 -9.26 21.82
C TYR A 50 14.50 -8.41 22.51
N ALA A 51 13.73 -8.98 23.44
CA ALA A 51 12.73 -8.23 24.21
C ALA A 51 13.38 -7.18 25.13
N ALA A 52 14.54 -7.47 25.73
CA ALA A 52 15.29 -6.52 26.56
C ALA A 52 15.94 -5.39 25.73
N GLN A 53 16.25 -5.65 24.46
CA GLN A 53 16.75 -4.64 23.51
C GLN A 53 15.63 -3.82 22.87
N GLN A 54 14.38 -4.31 22.87
CA GLN A 54 13.24 -3.51 22.47
C GLN A 54 13.00 -2.44 23.54
N ALA A 55 13.19 -1.17 23.16
CA ALA A 55 12.77 -0.05 23.97
C ALA A 55 11.28 -0.22 24.33
N ALA A 56 10.91 0.11 25.56
CA ALA A 56 9.52 0.03 26.02
C ALA A 56 8.61 0.69 24.96
N PRO A 57 7.51 0.03 24.55
CA PRO A 57 6.69 0.53 23.46
C PRO A 57 6.14 1.90 23.86
N ASP A 58 6.63 2.93 23.18
CA ASP A 58 6.15 4.29 23.36
C ASP A 58 4.71 4.35 22.85
N GLU A 59 3.77 4.51 23.78
CA GLU A 59 2.33 4.58 23.48
C GLU A 59 2.03 5.71 22.50
N GLU A 60 2.81 6.79 22.51
CA GLU A 60 2.68 7.92 21.58
C GLU A 60 3.04 7.49 20.15
N ILE A 61 4.16 6.77 19.97
CA ILE A 61 4.58 6.24 18.67
C ILE A 61 3.57 5.21 18.16
N ARG A 62 3.05 4.34 19.04
CA ARG A 62 2.01 3.38 18.67
C ARG A 62 0.71 4.07 18.24
N ALA A 63 0.29 5.10 18.96
CA ALA A 63 -0.88 5.91 18.59
C ALA A 63 -0.66 6.64 17.24
N ALA A 64 0.54 7.18 17.00
CA ALA A 64 0.92 7.80 15.74
C ALA A 64 0.86 6.80 14.58
N HIS A 65 1.43 5.60 14.73
CA HIS A 65 1.33 4.54 13.73
C HIS A 65 -0.12 4.15 13.44
N GLN A 66 -0.96 4.00 14.47
CA GLN A 66 -2.38 3.71 14.28
C GLN A 66 -3.10 4.82 13.52
N LYS A 67 -2.78 6.09 13.80
CA LYS A 67 -3.34 7.24 13.09
C LYS A 67 -2.95 7.25 11.62
N VAL A 68 -1.68 6.98 11.31
CA VAL A 68 -1.20 6.85 9.93
C VAL A 68 -1.88 5.68 9.22
N GLN A 69 -1.95 4.51 9.85
CA GLN A 69 -2.60 3.33 9.26
C GLN A 69 -4.08 3.56 8.98
N ARG A 70 -4.81 4.21 9.89
CA ARG A 70 -6.22 4.59 9.66
C ARG A 70 -6.34 5.59 8.51
N SER A 71 -5.44 6.58 8.45
CA SER A 71 -5.43 7.56 7.37
C SER A 71 -5.16 6.90 6.03
N ARG A 72 -4.15 6.01 5.97
CA ARG A 72 -3.81 5.20 4.80
C ARG A 72 -5.01 4.39 4.33
N LYS A 73 -5.67 3.68 5.25
CA LYS A 73 -6.88 2.90 4.96
C LYS A 73 -7.99 3.76 4.34
N ILE A 74 -8.27 4.92 4.92
CA ILE A 74 -9.29 5.85 4.40
C ILE A 74 -8.93 6.31 2.99
N VAL A 75 -7.69 6.73 2.75
CA VAL A 75 -7.31 7.26 1.43
C VAL A 75 -7.27 6.17 0.36
N THR A 76 -6.85 4.94 0.70
CA THR A 76 -6.83 3.82 -0.25
C THR A 76 -8.21 3.27 -0.53
N GLU A 77 -8.99 2.93 0.51
CA GLU A 77 -10.32 2.34 0.35
C GLU A 77 -11.34 3.36 -0.17
N GLY A 78 -11.19 4.63 0.22
CA GLY A 78 -12.01 5.74 -0.26
C GLY A 78 -11.62 6.25 -1.64
N ARG A 79 -10.68 5.59 -2.35
CA ARG A 79 -10.16 5.99 -3.68
C ARG A 79 -9.55 7.39 -3.78
N LEU A 80 -9.29 8.07 -2.65
CA LEU A 80 -8.60 9.36 -2.66
C LEU A 80 -7.14 9.23 -3.10
N ALA A 81 -6.48 8.13 -2.73
CA ALA A 81 -5.15 7.78 -3.19
C ALA A 81 -5.09 7.65 -4.71
N TYR A 82 -6.15 7.12 -5.33
CA TYR A 82 -6.27 7.01 -6.78
C TYR A 82 -6.51 8.38 -7.44
N ALA A 83 -7.45 9.16 -6.91
CA ALA A 83 -7.77 10.49 -7.43
C ALA A 83 -6.57 11.46 -7.35
N LEU A 84 -5.98 11.61 -6.16
CA LEU A 84 -4.88 12.54 -5.91
C LEU A 84 -3.51 11.97 -6.27
N GLY A 85 -3.34 10.65 -6.29
CA GLY A 85 -2.06 10.03 -6.62
C GLY A 85 -1.81 9.96 -8.13
N ARG A 86 -2.87 9.83 -8.92
CA ARG A 86 -2.80 9.59 -10.37
C ARG A 86 -3.56 10.64 -11.18
N TYR A 87 -4.89 10.66 -11.08
CA TYR A 87 -5.73 11.40 -12.03
C TYR A 87 -5.51 12.89 -12.01
N LEU A 88 -5.58 13.52 -10.83
CA LEU A 88 -5.41 14.96 -10.73
C LEU A 88 -4.00 15.42 -11.12
N PRO A 89 -2.91 14.82 -10.57
CA PRO A 89 -1.55 15.22 -10.97
C PRO A 89 -1.29 15.04 -12.47
N GLU A 90 -1.69 13.90 -13.06
CA GLU A 90 -1.48 13.65 -14.49
C GLU A 90 -2.30 14.59 -15.37
N HIS A 91 -3.58 14.81 -15.00
CA HIS A 91 -4.44 15.72 -15.75
C HIS A 91 -3.96 17.18 -15.70
N MET A 92 -3.40 17.60 -14.57
CA MET A 92 -2.96 18.98 -14.34
C MET A 92 -1.47 19.21 -14.61
N ALA A 93 -0.69 18.18 -14.97
CA ALA A 93 0.77 18.27 -15.13
C ALA A 93 1.20 19.37 -16.11
N HIS A 94 0.40 19.61 -17.14
CA HIS A 94 0.69 20.54 -18.23
C HIS A 94 -0.14 21.83 -18.21
N TRP A 95 -0.96 22.04 -17.19
CA TRP A 95 -1.80 23.24 -17.11
C TRP A 95 -1.00 24.54 -17.11
N HIS A 96 0.21 24.55 -16.55
CA HIS A 96 1.09 25.72 -16.55
C HIS A 96 1.45 26.18 -17.98
N ALA A 97 1.55 25.25 -18.93
CA ALA A 97 1.81 25.54 -20.33
C ALA A 97 0.51 25.77 -21.12
N TRP A 98 -0.54 24.97 -20.83
CA TRP A 98 -1.78 25.01 -21.61
C TRP A 98 -2.73 26.15 -21.22
N SER A 99 -2.68 26.63 -19.97
CA SER A 99 -3.55 27.71 -19.48
C SER A 99 -3.40 29.04 -20.24
N GLN A 100 -2.32 29.19 -21.01
CA GLN A 100 -2.08 30.36 -21.85
C GLN A 100 -2.79 30.29 -23.21
N ARG A 101 -3.41 29.15 -23.54
CA ARG A 101 -4.09 28.93 -24.82
C ARG A 101 -5.57 29.29 -24.73
N ASP A 102 -6.11 29.83 -25.82
CA ASP A 102 -7.54 30.18 -25.91
C ASP A 102 -8.47 28.96 -25.82
N ASP A 103 -7.99 27.79 -26.25
CA ASP A 103 -8.74 26.52 -26.24
C ASP A 103 -8.57 25.72 -24.93
N PHE A 104 -7.83 26.25 -23.94
CA PHE A 104 -7.49 25.53 -22.72
C PHE A 104 -8.69 24.90 -22.02
N GLN A 105 -9.79 25.66 -21.90
CA GLN A 105 -10.99 25.20 -21.19
C GLN A 105 -11.59 23.93 -21.82
N THR A 106 -11.40 23.69 -23.11
CA THR A 106 -11.83 22.46 -23.81
C THR A 106 -11.04 21.23 -23.36
N TRP A 107 -9.80 21.43 -22.89
CA TRP A 107 -8.92 20.37 -22.39
C TRP A 107 -9.09 20.09 -20.90
N VAL A 108 -9.73 21.00 -20.16
CA VAL A 108 -10.06 20.83 -18.74
C VAL A 108 -11.25 19.88 -18.64
N LYS A 109 -11.02 18.68 -18.08
CA LYS A 109 -11.99 17.57 -18.12
C LYS A 109 -12.94 17.52 -16.91
N PHE A 110 -13.00 18.58 -16.13
CA PHE A 110 -13.91 18.74 -15.00
C PHE A 110 -14.28 20.22 -14.83
N GLU A 111 -15.28 20.53 -14.02
CA GLU A 111 -15.86 21.88 -13.89
C GLU A 111 -14.98 22.86 -13.06
N ALA A 112 -13.69 22.97 -13.40
CA ALA A 112 -12.79 23.96 -12.83
C ALA A 112 -12.98 25.33 -13.49
N THR A 113 -12.91 26.37 -12.65
CA THR A 113 -12.97 27.79 -13.02
C THR A 113 -11.84 28.54 -12.33
N ASN A 114 -11.54 29.77 -12.77
CA ASN A 114 -10.48 30.61 -12.20
C ASN A 114 -9.13 29.87 -12.07
N ILE A 115 -8.72 29.20 -13.16
CA ILE A 115 -7.51 28.38 -13.16
C ILE A 115 -6.29 29.28 -13.29
N SER A 116 -5.34 29.11 -12.40
CA SER A 116 -3.99 29.68 -12.48
C SER A 116 -2.98 28.56 -12.26
N SER A 117 -1.99 28.46 -13.13
CA SER A 117 -0.99 27.40 -13.04
C SER A 117 0.40 27.93 -13.28
N SER A 118 1.35 27.47 -12.46
CA SER A 118 2.75 27.86 -12.55
C SER A 118 3.66 26.64 -12.36
N ARG A 119 4.85 26.71 -12.93
CA ARG A 119 5.91 25.72 -12.73
C ARG A 119 7.18 26.44 -12.31
N THR A 120 7.76 25.98 -11.20
CA THR A 120 9.05 26.43 -10.70
C THR A 120 10.01 25.25 -10.58
N THR A 121 11.30 25.53 -10.53
CA THR A 121 12.33 24.54 -10.26
C THR A 121 12.99 24.88 -8.92
N GLU A 122 12.95 23.95 -7.99
CA GLU A 122 13.67 24.03 -6.72
C GLU A 122 14.97 23.23 -6.86
N GLU A 123 16.11 23.88 -6.62
CA GLU A 123 17.44 23.24 -6.63
C GLU A 123 17.93 23.13 -5.18
N ILE A 124 18.05 21.90 -4.69
CA ILE A 124 18.57 21.63 -3.34
C ILE A 124 19.78 20.70 -3.48
N GLY A 125 20.98 21.28 -3.40
CA GLY A 125 22.23 20.54 -3.62
C GLY A 125 22.33 20.06 -5.07
N SER A 126 22.42 18.74 -5.27
CA SER A 126 22.46 18.12 -6.61
C SER A 126 21.09 17.66 -7.11
N SER A 127 20.02 17.83 -6.33
CA SER A 127 18.67 17.43 -6.75
C SER A 127 17.90 18.61 -7.33
N ARG A 128 17.25 18.35 -8.46
CA ARG A 128 16.35 19.27 -9.14
C ARG A 128 14.93 18.77 -8.93
N THR A 129 14.10 19.56 -8.28
CA THR A 129 12.68 19.24 -8.07
C THR A 129 11.82 20.20 -8.91
N GLU A 130 11.00 19.66 -9.81
CA GLU A 130 10.02 20.47 -10.52
C GLU A 130 8.75 20.60 -9.68
N VAL A 131 8.33 21.83 -9.41
CA VAL A 131 7.14 22.10 -8.61
C VAL A 131 6.09 22.75 -9.50
N THR A 132 4.99 22.05 -9.73
CA THR A 132 3.82 22.57 -10.44
C THR A 132 2.76 22.95 -9.41
N THR A 133 2.31 24.19 -9.43
CA THR A 133 1.25 24.71 -8.57
C THR A 133 0.04 25.03 -9.44
N ASN A 134 -1.09 24.40 -9.15
CA ASN A 134 -2.36 24.63 -9.83
C ASN A 134 -3.39 25.15 -8.83
N ASP A 135 -3.77 26.42 -8.97
CA ASP A 135 -4.86 27.05 -8.25
C ASP A 135 -6.12 27.02 -9.12
N PHE A 136 -7.26 26.63 -8.55
CA PHE A 136 -8.53 26.58 -9.27
C PHE A 136 -9.71 26.66 -8.32
N THR A 137 -10.88 26.97 -8.85
CA THR A 137 -12.16 26.96 -8.14
C THR A 137 -13.03 25.83 -8.64
N PHE A 138 -13.58 25.03 -7.72
CA PHE A 138 -14.54 23.97 -8.02
C PHE A 138 -15.73 24.09 -7.07
N ARG A 139 -16.96 24.09 -7.60
CA ARG A 139 -18.19 24.29 -6.81
C ARG A 139 -18.12 25.50 -5.87
N HIS A 140 -17.61 26.62 -6.38
CA HIS A 140 -17.41 27.88 -5.65
C HIS A 140 -16.44 27.80 -4.47
N ARG A 141 -15.58 26.77 -4.39
CA ARG A 141 -14.55 26.63 -3.37
C ARG A 141 -13.16 26.68 -3.99
N PRO A 142 -12.22 27.45 -3.42
CA PRO A 142 -10.85 27.51 -3.90
C PRO A 142 -10.07 26.26 -3.48
N TYR A 143 -9.33 25.70 -4.43
CA TYR A 143 -8.45 24.55 -4.24
C TYR A 143 -7.09 24.84 -4.86
N ARG A 144 -6.04 24.24 -4.28
CA ARG A 144 -4.70 24.25 -4.85
C ARG A 144 -4.13 22.84 -4.83
N LEU A 145 -3.62 22.39 -5.97
CA LEU A 145 -2.83 21.17 -6.11
C LEU A 145 -1.37 21.56 -6.37
N VAL A 146 -0.48 21.20 -5.46
CA VAL A 146 0.97 21.34 -5.64
C VAL A 146 1.54 19.95 -5.89
N PHE A 147 2.16 19.77 -7.04
CA PHE A 147 2.88 18.55 -7.38
C PHE A 147 4.37 18.81 -7.44
N ARG A 148 5.15 18.12 -6.61
CA ARG A 148 6.61 18.16 -6.61
C ARG A 148 7.15 16.89 -7.24
N ASP A 149 7.67 16.97 -8.44
CA ASP A 149 8.39 15.90 -9.09
C ASP A 149 9.87 15.98 -8.72
N ARG A 150 10.38 15.00 -7.96
CA ARG A 150 11.79 14.94 -7.55
C ARG A 150 12.67 14.25 -8.59
N GLY A 151 12.09 13.81 -9.70
CA GLY A 151 12.77 13.07 -10.74
C GLY A 151 13.21 11.68 -10.30
N LEU A 152 14.26 11.17 -10.96
CA LEU A 152 14.79 9.84 -10.75
C LEU A 152 15.36 9.68 -9.35
N SER A 153 15.05 8.55 -8.71
CA SER A 153 15.70 8.12 -7.48
C SER A 153 17.22 8.12 -7.63
N SER A 154 17.93 8.62 -6.61
CA SER A 154 19.40 8.61 -6.57
C SER A 154 19.99 7.26 -6.15
N ALA A 155 19.14 6.26 -5.87
CA ALA A 155 19.58 4.94 -5.47
C ALA A 155 20.14 4.14 -6.68
N PRO A 156 21.29 3.46 -6.56
CA PRO A 156 21.87 2.71 -7.67
C PRO A 156 20.91 1.65 -8.20
N GLY A 157 20.60 1.70 -9.50
CA GLY A 157 19.69 0.74 -10.15
C GLY A 157 18.20 0.98 -9.91
N ASP A 158 17.82 2.04 -9.18
CA ASP A 158 16.42 2.42 -8.98
C ASP A 158 15.94 3.28 -10.16
N SER A 159 15.02 2.74 -10.94
CA SER A 159 14.40 3.42 -12.09
C SER A 159 13.07 4.07 -11.74
N THR A 160 12.83 4.32 -10.45
CA THR A 160 11.59 4.90 -9.95
C THR A 160 11.70 6.41 -9.84
N TYR A 161 10.72 7.12 -10.41
CA TYR A 161 10.49 8.54 -10.14
C TYR A 161 9.76 8.71 -8.83
N ARG A 162 10.11 9.74 -8.05
CA ARG A 162 9.42 10.04 -6.78
C ARG A 162 8.79 11.42 -6.82
N GLY A 163 7.55 11.49 -6.37
CA GLY A 163 6.78 12.73 -6.32
C GLY A 163 6.12 12.94 -4.97
N GLU A 164 5.71 14.18 -4.73
CA GLU A 164 4.88 14.56 -3.59
C GLU A 164 3.70 15.39 -4.07
N VAL A 165 2.50 14.98 -3.68
CA VAL A 165 1.26 15.69 -3.96
C VAL A 165 0.80 16.38 -2.69
N GLN A 166 0.55 17.68 -2.77
CA GLN A 166 -0.09 18.44 -1.69
C GLN A 166 -1.39 19.05 -2.21
N PHE A 167 -2.48 18.79 -1.50
CA PHE A 167 -3.79 19.31 -1.83
C PHE A 167 -4.26 20.25 -0.73
N PHE A 168 -4.73 21.43 -1.14
CA PHE A 168 -5.17 22.50 -0.27
C PHE A 168 -6.63 22.83 -0.54
N SER A 169 -7.40 23.06 0.53
CA SER A 169 -8.73 23.64 0.48
C SER A 169 -8.64 25.05 1.10
N GLY A 170 -8.74 26.07 0.25
CA GLY A 170 -8.27 27.41 0.58
C GLY A 170 -6.79 27.40 0.99
N GLU A 171 -6.47 27.98 2.14
CA GLU A 171 -5.09 28.06 2.65
C GLU A 171 -4.65 26.82 3.45
N ILE A 172 -5.56 25.86 3.68
CA ILE A 172 -5.29 24.71 4.54
C ILE A 172 -4.82 23.53 3.69
N CYS A 173 -3.59 23.05 3.94
CA CYS A 173 -3.13 21.76 3.40
C CYS A 173 -3.94 20.62 4.05
N VAL A 174 -4.77 19.97 3.26
CA VAL A 174 -5.69 18.92 3.71
C VAL A 174 -5.20 17.51 3.38
N ALA A 175 -4.34 17.36 2.36
CA ALA A 175 -3.72 16.09 2.04
C ALA A 175 -2.29 16.27 1.54
N LYS A 176 -1.41 15.35 1.94
CA LYS A 176 -0.02 15.28 1.54
C LYS A 176 0.38 13.83 1.30
N PHE A 177 0.52 13.46 0.04
CA PHE A 177 0.81 12.09 -0.41
C PHE A 177 2.18 12.02 -1.06
N SER A 178 2.86 10.91 -0.84
CA SER A 178 4.04 10.50 -1.60
C SER A 178 3.57 9.60 -2.74
N VAL A 179 4.09 9.85 -3.94
CA VAL A 179 3.79 9.05 -5.13
C VAL A 179 5.08 8.56 -5.78
N SER A 180 4.98 7.45 -6.52
CA SER A 180 6.08 6.90 -7.31
C SER A 180 5.62 6.54 -8.71
N LYS A 181 6.54 6.54 -9.66
CA LYS A 181 6.29 6.11 -11.03
C LYS A 181 7.46 5.22 -11.48
N ASP A 182 7.19 3.95 -11.76
CA ASP A 182 8.20 2.99 -12.19
C ASP A 182 8.44 3.13 -13.70
N LEU A 183 9.63 3.59 -14.11
CA LEU A 183 9.93 3.84 -15.53
C LEU A 183 10.20 2.56 -16.34
N MET A 184 10.27 1.39 -15.71
CA MET A 184 10.41 0.12 -16.44
C MET A 184 9.10 -0.34 -17.09
N ASP A 185 7.98 0.29 -16.74
CA ASP A 185 6.68 0.07 -17.36
C ASP A 185 6.44 1.07 -18.52
N GLU A 186 6.08 0.56 -19.71
CA GLU A 186 5.77 1.39 -20.88
C GLU A 186 4.55 2.30 -20.65
N PHE A 187 3.69 1.94 -19.70
CA PHE A 187 2.50 2.71 -19.31
C PHE A 187 2.61 3.30 -17.89
N ALA A 188 3.84 3.51 -17.43
CA ALA A 188 4.15 4.02 -16.10
C ALA A 188 3.27 5.22 -15.70
N GLN A 189 2.55 5.05 -14.60
CA GLN A 189 1.67 6.07 -14.02
C GLN A 189 2.12 6.39 -12.60
N TRP A 190 1.68 7.55 -12.10
CA TRP A 190 1.92 7.87 -10.71
C TRP A 190 1.03 7.03 -9.79
N GLU A 191 1.66 6.35 -8.84
CA GLU A 191 1.01 5.49 -7.87
C GLU A 191 1.22 6.03 -6.46
N PHE A 192 0.19 5.87 -5.63
CA PHE A 192 0.27 6.24 -4.21
C PHE A 192 1.22 5.31 -3.44
N VAL A 193 2.16 5.92 -2.71
CA VAL A 193 3.10 5.19 -1.84
C VAL A 193 2.70 5.32 -0.38
N ASP A 194 2.52 6.55 0.09
CA ASP A 194 2.26 6.82 1.51
C ASP A 194 1.58 8.17 1.75
N VAL A 195 1.03 8.33 2.96
CA VAL A 195 0.36 9.56 3.41
C VAL A 195 1.11 10.17 4.60
N SER A 196 1.55 11.42 4.44
CA SER A 196 2.26 12.17 5.49
C SER A 196 1.43 13.31 6.09
N GLY A 197 0.31 13.66 5.46
CA GLY A 197 -0.64 14.64 5.98
C GLY A 197 -2.05 14.36 5.49
N PHE A 198 -3.03 14.39 6.38
CA PHE A 198 -4.42 14.12 6.03
C PHE A 198 -5.38 14.78 7.02
N ARG A 199 -6.37 15.50 6.51
CA ARG A 199 -7.46 16.13 7.25
C ARG A 199 -8.78 15.74 6.62
N ILE A 200 -9.68 15.18 7.40
CA ILE A 200 -11.03 14.84 6.95
C ILE A 200 -11.81 16.14 6.70
N GLY A 201 -12.50 16.22 5.56
CA GLY A 201 -13.38 17.33 5.25
C GLY A 201 -14.14 17.16 3.94
N ASN A 202 -15.01 18.12 3.63
CA ASN A 202 -15.88 18.07 2.45
C ASN A 202 -15.10 18.02 1.12
N TRP A 203 -13.86 18.50 1.12
CA TRP A 203 -12.96 18.44 -0.04
C TRP A 203 -12.78 17.02 -0.60
N MET A 204 -12.93 15.98 0.23
CA MET A 204 -12.76 14.59 -0.18
C MET A 204 -13.80 14.19 -1.23
N GLN A 205 -15.07 14.59 -1.04
CA GLN A 205 -16.13 14.33 -2.01
C GLN A 205 -15.87 15.10 -3.30
N ASP A 206 -15.49 16.37 -3.19
CA ASP A 206 -15.19 17.20 -4.35
C ASP A 206 -14.03 16.61 -5.18
N VAL A 207 -12.97 16.09 -4.56
CA VAL A 207 -11.87 15.41 -5.25
C VAL A 207 -12.31 14.15 -5.98
N LEU A 208 -13.19 13.36 -5.38
CA LEU A 208 -13.74 12.16 -6.04
C LEU A 208 -14.61 12.55 -7.25
N ASP A 209 -15.40 13.61 -7.12
CA ASP A 209 -16.22 14.13 -8.21
C ASP A 209 -15.35 14.68 -9.36
N MET A 210 -14.27 15.41 -9.04
CA MET A 210 -13.29 15.84 -10.06
C MET A 210 -12.70 14.65 -10.82
N ALA A 211 -12.25 13.61 -10.10
CA ALA A 211 -11.68 12.42 -10.72
C ALA A 211 -12.70 11.68 -11.61
N ALA A 212 -13.94 11.55 -11.15
CA ALA A 212 -15.02 10.93 -11.92
C ALA A 212 -15.34 11.72 -13.20
N GLN A 213 -15.35 13.05 -13.14
CA GLN A 213 -15.55 13.90 -14.34
C GLN A 213 -14.41 13.71 -15.35
N ILE A 214 -13.16 13.67 -14.88
CA ILE A 214 -11.98 13.42 -15.73
C ILE A 214 -12.08 12.06 -16.42
N GLU A 215 -12.36 11.01 -15.66
CA GLU A 215 -12.49 9.63 -16.16
C GLU A 215 -13.63 9.52 -17.19
N GLY A 216 -14.82 10.00 -16.87
CA GLY A 216 -15.96 9.97 -17.78
C GLY A 216 -15.79 10.85 -19.03
N SER A 217 -14.95 11.88 -18.97
CA SER A 217 -14.56 12.66 -20.16
C SER A 217 -13.58 11.89 -21.05
N GLN A 218 -12.59 11.21 -20.46
CA GLN A 218 -11.64 10.37 -21.19
C GLN A 218 -12.34 9.20 -21.89
N GLU A 219 -13.23 8.50 -21.19
CA GLU A 219 -13.98 7.37 -21.74
C GLU A 219 -14.87 7.80 -22.91
N ARG A 220 -15.60 8.91 -22.77
CA ARG A 220 -16.42 9.46 -23.87
C ARG A 220 -15.58 9.82 -25.10
N SER A 221 -14.43 10.45 -24.90
CA SER A 221 -13.52 10.80 -25.99
C SER A 221 -12.95 9.56 -26.69
N MET A 222 -12.64 8.51 -25.94
CA MET A 222 -12.16 7.24 -26.51
C MET A 222 -13.26 6.55 -27.33
N ASN A 223 -14.46 6.45 -26.78
CA ASN A 223 -15.60 5.83 -27.48
C ASN A 223 -15.94 6.58 -28.77
N GLN A 224 -15.94 7.91 -28.75
CA GLN A 224 -16.12 8.72 -29.97
C GLN A 224 -15.05 8.43 -31.02
N PHE A 225 -13.79 8.32 -30.62
CA PHE A 225 -12.71 7.99 -31.54
C PHE A 225 -12.88 6.59 -32.16
N LEU A 226 -13.24 5.59 -31.35
CA LEU A 226 -13.49 4.23 -31.82
C LEU A 226 -14.69 4.17 -32.77
N ASP A 227 -15.78 4.87 -32.44
CA ASP A 227 -16.97 4.94 -33.28
C ASP A 227 -16.68 5.64 -34.62
N ASP A 228 -15.92 6.75 -34.60
CA ASP A 228 -15.52 7.47 -35.81
C ASP A 228 -14.60 6.61 -36.69
N HIS A 229 -13.68 5.87 -36.07
CA HIS A 229 -12.82 4.92 -36.78
C HIS A 229 -13.64 3.78 -37.39
N ALA A 230 -14.60 3.22 -36.65
CA ALA A 230 -15.48 2.16 -37.13
C ALA A 230 -16.37 2.64 -38.29
N ARG A 231 -16.90 3.88 -38.23
CA ARG A 231 -17.67 4.48 -39.33
C ARG A 231 -16.81 4.66 -40.58
N LYS A 232 -15.60 5.22 -40.45
CA LYS A 232 -14.68 5.36 -41.59
C LYS A 232 -14.29 4.01 -42.19
N ALA A 233 -14.01 3.01 -41.36
CA ALA A 233 -13.72 1.67 -41.84
C ALA A 233 -14.93 1.05 -42.56
N ALA A 234 -16.15 1.24 -42.05
CA ALA A 234 -17.36 0.77 -42.71
C ALA A 234 -17.60 1.48 -44.06
N ASP A 235 -17.27 2.76 -44.19
CA ASP A 235 -17.36 3.50 -45.45
C ASP A 235 -16.33 3.04 -46.50
N GLU A 236 -15.17 2.54 -46.06
CA GLU A 236 -14.10 2.04 -46.94
C GLU A 236 -14.23 0.54 -47.27
N ILE A 237 -14.90 -0.24 -46.42
CA ILE A 237 -15.08 -1.68 -46.59
C ILE A 237 -16.32 -1.94 -47.45
N ASP A 238 -16.08 -2.28 -48.72
CA ASP A 238 -17.08 -2.85 -49.62
C ASP A 238 -17.09 -4.38 -49.49
N LEU A 239 -18.19 -4.94 -48.99
CA LEU A 239 -18.37 -6.40 -48.86
C LEU A 239 -19.14 -7.02 -50.04
N GLY A 240 -19.40 -6.26 -51.11
CA GLY A 240 -20.10 -6.69 -52.32
C GLY A 240 -21.59 -6.35 -52.34
#